data_AF-A0A7X9S947-F1
#
_entry.id   AF-A0A7X9S947-F1
#
_cell.length_a   1.000
_cell.length_b   1.000
_cell.length_c   1.000
_cell.angle_alpha   90.00
_cell.angle_beta   90.00
_cell.angle_gamma   90.00
#
_symmetry.space_group_name_H-M   'P 1'
#
loop_
_entity.id
_entity.type
_entity.pdbx_description
1 polymer ?
#
loop_
_entity_poly.entity_id
_entity_poly.type
_entity_poly.pdbx_seq_one_letter_code
_entity_poly.pdbx_strand_id
1 'polypeptide(L)'
;MFDWLKKILGISTNNSSSESKDEGINNSTLDSVYARLDKKNIDAKKEKESFKQSSIDWYSLIIRRNKKSTTNIYYPYSFEQLLNLKTLKEKRLKREAYELKALEEEVNTSLGEIENYIVQRKIEKAKPLIEVVRSKISRVKDSSIRQQYINLQNNLSKLMDELEQERLVLLVKEQKHKEEEERKKKESKEQARKEKERQASEKQRKKQEKVNRFAEEARKREQAKQTEKQRLELLSSEQKENWADFKQVLKNYGIQYLYHFTDRRNIPSIKRNGGLLSWNYCVQHKIDIPSPGGGNLSRQLDISRNLQDYVRLSFTTQHPMMYIAMKDGRIDNPVILKIDPSVVYLKHTKYSNMNATIKRLAPNIGTSLEDFKKIHFNSVKVQTHFDLNVEEQPYFQAEVMVKTFISKKYIVNLDTI
;
A
#
# COMPACT_ATOMS: atom_id res chain seq x y z
N MET A 1 20.58 5.59 24.66
CA MET A 1 21.36 6.80 25.01
C MET A 1 22.18 6.53 26.26
N PHE A 2 23.18 5.65 26.16
CA PHE A 2 24.44 5.63 26.95
C PHE A 2 25.35 4.54 26.36
N ASP A 3 25.47 4.50 25.02
CA ASP A 3 26.40 3.62 24.28
C ASP A 3 27.85 4.13 24.29
N TRP A 4 28.05 5.35 24.80
CA TRP A 4 29.36 5.94 25.02
C TRP A 4 30.07 5.37 26.27
N LEU A 5 29.31 4.92 27.28
CA LEU A 5 29.87 4.44 28.56
C LEU A 5 30.37 2.99 28.51
N LYS A 6 29.95 2.19 27.52
CA LYS A 6 30.47 0.82 27.30
C LYS A 6 31.81 0.78 26.56
N LYS A 7 32.24 1.90 25.96
CA LYS A 7 33.52 2.02 25.24
C LYS A 7 34.68 2.47 26.14
N ILE A 8 34.37 3.02 27.32
CA ILE A 8 35.35 3.50 28.31
C ILE A 8 35.73 2.40 29.31
N LEU A 9 34.84 1.44 29.56
CA LEU A 9 35.03 0.42 30.59
C LEU A 9 35.46 -0.96 30.05
N GLY A 10 35.83 -1.06 28.78
CA GLY A 10 36.64 -2.17 28.25
C GLY A 10 36.09 -3.59 28.46
N ILE A 11 34.78 -3.76 28.60
CA ILE A 11 34.15 -5.07 28.79
C ILE A 11 33.13 -5.29 27.67
N SER A 12 33.48 -6.14 26.69
CA SER A 12 32.50 -6.84 25.87
C SER A 12 32.65 -8.35 26.05
N THR A 13 31.63 -8.94 26.63
CA THR A 13 31.16 -10.33 26.53
C THR A 13 30.75 -10.63 25.07
N ASN A 14 30.76 -11.83 24.48
CA ASN A 14 30.67 -13.23 24.92
C ASN A 14 31.07 -14.16 23.75
N ASN A 15 31.45 -15.41 24.07
CA ASN A 15 31.19 -16.71 23.40
C ASN A 15 31.37 -16.83 21.86
N SER A 16 31.94 -17.89 21.27
CA SER A 16 32.32 -19.24 21.71
C SER A 16 33.20 -19.90 20.62
N SER A 17 33.96 -20.91 21.03
CA SER A 17 34.64 -21.96 20.23
C SER A 17 35.73 -21.53 19.23
N SER A 18 37.00 -21.63 19.64
CA SER A 18 37.86 -22.74 19.21
C SER A 18 39.24 -22.64 19.88
N GLU A 19 39.76 -23.84 20.14
CA GLU A 19 40.91 -24.22 20.93
C GLU A 19 42.26 -23.56 20.59
N SER A 20 43.02 -23.32 21.67
CA SER A 20 44.46 -23.56 21.87
C SER A 20 45.47 -23.08 20.82
N LYS A 21 46.41 -22.22 21.24
CA LYS A 21 47.77 -22.65 21.63
C LYS A 21 48.66 -21.46 22.04
N ASP A 22 49.42 -21.75 23.09
CA ASP A 22 50.70 -21.26 23.60
C ASP A 22 51.47 -20.06 23.02
N GLU A 23 52.05 -19.35 24.00
CA GLU A 23 53.41 -18.78 24.09
C GLU A 23 53.86 -17.63 23.20
N GLY A 24 54.46 -16.62 23.85
CA GLY A 24 55.37 -15.67 23.21
C GLY A 24 55.32 -14.26 23.80
N ILE A 25 56.12 -14.01 24.84
CA ILE A 25 56.47 -12.66 25.29
C ILE A 25 57.23 -11.98 24.15
N ASN A 26 56.54 -11.09 23.41
CA ASN A 26 57.14 -10.35 22.31
C ASN A 26 57.72 -9.02 22.80
N ASN A 27 59.05 -8.98 22.86
CA ASN A 27 59.92 -7.82 23.06
C ASN A 27 59.84 -6.74 21.96
N SER A 28 58.80 -6.73 21.11
CA SER A 28 58.66 -5.77 20.00
C SER A 28 57.87 -4.51 20.37
N THR A 29 57.16 -4.50 21.51
CA THR A 29 56.34 -3.34 21.91
C THR A 29 57.14 -2.30 22.70
N LEU A 30 58.19 -2.71 23.41
CA LEU A 30 59.12 -1.83 24.14
C LEU A 30 60.04 -1.05 23.18
N ASP A 31 60.51 -1.69 22.10
CA ASP A 31 61.32 -1.05 21.06
C ASP A 31 60.56 0.06 20.30
N SER A 32 59.23 -0.06 20.15
CA SER A 32 58.44 0.97 19.46
C SER A 32 58.20 2.24 20.30
N VAL A 33 58.28 2.14 21.63
CA VAL A 33 58.12 3.28 22.55
C VAL A 33 59.40 4.10 22.62
N TYR A 34 60.57 3.45 22.70
CA TYR A 34 61.86 4.14 22.63
C TYR A 34 62.10 4.80 21.26
N ALA A 35 61.71 4.14 20.15
CA ALA A 35 61.77 4.73 18.82
C ALA A 35 60.89 6.00 18.67
N ARG A 36 59.75 6.07 19.38
CA ARG A 36 58.89 7.27 19.40
C ARG A 36 59.47 8.41 20.23
N LEU A 37 60.18 8.11 21.33
CA LEU A 37 60.86 9.11 22.16
C LEU A 37 62.06 9.71 21.43
N ASP A 38 62.85 8.90 20.73
CA ASP A 38 63.96 9.38 19.91
C ASP A 38 63.49 10.27 18.77
N LYS A 39 62.37 9.92 18.12
CA LYS A 39 61.78 10.76 17.07
C LYS A 39 61.33 12.12 17.63
N LYS A 40 60.72 12.17 18.81
CA LYS A 40 60.38 13.43 19.49
C LYS A 40 61.61 14.26 19.86
N ASN A 41 62.70 13.64 20.30
CA ASN A 41 63.94 14.35 20.60
C ASN A 41 64.59 14.93 19.33
N ILE A 42 64.54 14.18 18.21
CA ILE A 42 65.05 14.66 16.91
C ILE A 42 64.18 15.81 16.38
N ASP A 43 62.86 15.72 16.51
CA ASP A 43 61.93 16.77 16.06
C ASP A 43 62.07 18.04 16.91
N ALA A 44 62.22 17.92 18.25
CA ALA A 44 62.49 19.05 19.13
C ALA A 44 63.86 19.71 18.85
N LYS A 45 64.87 18.93 18.43
CA LYS A 45 66.18 19.46 18.03
C LYS A 45 66.08 20.22 16.69
N LYS A 46 65.31 19.71 15.73
CA LYS A 46 65.01 20.41 14.47
C LYS A 46 64.19 21.69 14.66
N GLU A 47 63.20 21.69 15.56
CA GLU A 47 62.46 22.92 15.91
C GLU A 47 63.40 23.96 16.55
N LYS A 48 64.28 23.53 17.45
CA LYS A 48 65.27 24.41 18.09
C LYS A 48 66.29 24.98 17.08
N GLU A 49 66.68 24.20 16.08
CA GLU A 49 67.54 24.67 14.97
C GLU A 49 66.77 25.55 13.96
N SER A 50 65.44 25.43 13.87
CA SER A 50 64.58 26.27 13.02
C SER A 50 64.23 27.64 13.61
N PHE A 51 64.40 27.81 14.93
CA PHE A 51 64.32 29.12 15.59
C PHE A 51 65.58 29.95 15.28
N LYS A 52 65.53 30.69 14.16
CA LYS A 52 66.48 31.78 13.93
C LYS A 52 66.23 32.86 14.98
N GLN A 53 67.14 32.97 15.93
CA GLN A 53 67.22 34.06 16.89
C GLN A 53 67.19 35.39 16.11
N SER A 54 66.16 36.20 16.33
CA SER A 54 66.08 37.55 15.76
C SER A 54 67.31 38.35 16.20
N SER A 55 67.90 39.09 15.25
CA SER A 55 69.13 39.86 15.52
C SER A 55 68.94 40.82 16.70
N ILE A 56 69.87 40.75 17.65
CA ILE A 56 69.98 41.60 18.85
C ILE A 56 70.70 42.93 18.55
N ASP A 57 70.84 43.30 17.28
CA ASP A 57 71.52 44.54 16.82
C ASP A 57 70.79 45.86 17.13
N TRP A 58 69.67 45.86 17.87
CA TRP A 58 69.01 47.11 18.26
C TRP A 58 69.62 47.80 19.50
N TYR A 59 70.67 47.21 20.09
CA TYR A 59 71.43 47.77 21.22
C TYR A 59 72.91 48.08 20.92
N SER A 60 73.25 48.49 19.70
CA SER A 60 74.59 49.05 19.41
C SER A 60 74.64 50.55 19.74
N LEU A 61 75.14 50.91 20.93
CA LEU A 61 75.50 52.29 21.27
C LEU A 61 76.72 52.72 20.44
N ILE A 62 76.52 53.64 19.49
CA ILE A 62 77.61 54.25 18.72
C ILE A 62 78.36 55.25 19.62
N ILE A 63 79.42 54.77 20.27
CA ILE A 63 80.37 55.61 21.00
C ILE A 63 81.26 56.33 19.98
N ARG A 64 80.95 57.59 19.67
CA ARG A 64 81.81 58.44 18.83
C ARG A 64 83.12 58.75 19.57
N ARG A 65 84.21 58.08 19.18
CA ARG A 65 85.57 58.41 19.60
C ARG A 65 86.02 59.70 18.91
N ASN A 66 85.99 60.82 19.63
CA ASN A 66 86.60 62.08 19.17
C ASN A 66 88.13 61.91 19.12
N LYS A 67 88.71 62.15 17.93
CA LYS A 67 90.15 62.28 17.72
C LYS A 67 90.64 63.60 18.34
N LYS A 68 91.72 63.55 19.11
CA LYS A 68 92.54 64.73 19.45
C LYS A 68 93.51 65.03 18.31
N SER A 69 93.56 66.28 17.85
CA SER A 69 94.76 67.02 17.36
C SER A 69 94.32 68.44 16.96
N THR A 70 94.65 69.50 17.72
CA THR A 70 95.76 70.48 17.58
C THR A 70 95.35 71.84 17.01
N THR A 71 95.50 72.87 17.86
CA THR A 71 95.91 74.28 17.66
C THR A 71 95.07 75.28 16.83
N ASN A 72 94.51 76.23 17.59
CA ASN A 72 94.39 77.69 17.41
C ASN A 72 93.55 78.28 16.25
N ILE A 73 92.48 79.00 16.61
CA ILE A 73 92.34 80.48 16.49
C ILE A 73 91.24 80.91 17.49
N TYR A 74 91.55 81.87 18.38
CA TYR A 74 90.64 82.39 19.40
C TYR A 74 89.79 83.53 18.81
N TYR A 75 88.46 83.36 18.79
CA TYR A 75 87.51 84.44 18.51
C TYR A 75 86.89 84.92 19.84
N PRO A 76 86.79 86.24 20.09
CA PRO A 76 86.09 86.74 21.28
C PRO A 76 84.60 86.39 21.18
N TYR A 77 84.11 85.58 22.12
CA TYR A 77 82.72 85.16 22.23
C TYR A 77 81.88 86.30 22.83
N SER A 78 80.93 86.85 22.08
CA SER A 78 79.96 87.80 22.61
C SER A 78 78.96 87.07 23.50
N PHE A 79 78.75 87.57 24.71
CA PHE A 79 77.70 87.05 25.59
C PHE A 79 76.34 87.28 24.91
N GLU A 80 75.71 86.21 24.43
CA GLU A 80 74.29 86.23 24.12
C GLU A 80 73.50 86.55 25.41
N GLN A 81 72.49 87.39 25.24
CA GLN A 81 71.62 87.94 26.26
C GLN A 81 71.13 86.87 27.26
N LEU A 82 71.56 86.94 28.52
CA LEU A 82 71.18 85.98 29.57
C LEU A 82 69.66 85.95 29.79
N LEU A 83 69.03 84.80 29.55
CA LEU A 83 67.61 84.55 29.84
C LEU A 83 67.36 84.52 31.35
N ASN A 84 66.42 85.34 31.83
CA ASN A 84 66.02 85.42 33.24
C ASN A 84 65.04 84.28 33.61
N LEU A 85 65.19 83.65 34.78
CA LEU A 85 64.32 82.60 35.36
C LEU A 85 62.81 82.91 35.27
N LYS A 86 62.43 84.19 35.40
CA LYS A 86 61.03 84.65 35.24
C LYS A 86 60.49 84.37 33.83
N THR A 87 61.29 84.60 32.79
CA THR A 87 60.90 84.38 31.39
C THR A 87 60.75 82.90 31.04
N LEU A 88 61.55 82.02 31.66
CA LEU A 88 61.43 80.57 31.50
C LEU A 88 60.16 80.02 32.16
N LYS A 89 59.81 80.52 33.35
CA LYS A 89 58.56 80.18 34.05
C LYS A 89 57.32 80.62 33.25
N GLU A 90 57.33 81.83 32.70
CA GLU A 90 56.23 82.34 31.86
C GLU A 90 56.10 81.56 30.53
N LYS A 91 57.22 81.18 29.90
CA LYS A 91 57.21 80.31 28.70
C LYS A 91 56.64 78.93 29.01
N ARG A 92 56.97 78.34 30.17
CA ARG A 92 56.42 77.06 30.61
C ARG A 92 54.91 77.14 30.85
N LEU A 93 54.46 78.15 31.58
CA LEU A 93 53.02 78.36 31.85
C LEU A 93 52.22 78.62 30.56
N LYS A 94 52.79 79.34 29.57
CA LYS A 94 52.17 79.53 28.26
C LYS A 94 52.07 78.22 27.45
N ARG A 95 53.10 77.36 27.50
CA ARG A 95 53.06 76.03 26.85
C ARG A 95 52.03 75.12 27.51
N GLU A 96 52.03 75.04 28.84
CA GLU A 96 51.05 74.24 29.59
C GLU A 96 49.61 74.72 29.33
N ALA A 97 49.38 76.05 29.25
CA ALA A 97 48.07 76.60 28.90
C ALA A 97 47.67 76.28 27.45
N TYR A 98 48.61 76.28 26.51
CA TYR A 98 48.36 75.89 25.11
C TYR A 98 48.04 74.39 24.99
N GLU A 99 48.77 73.53 25.70
CA GLU A 99 48.55 72.09 25.73
C GLU A 99 47.20 71.72 26.35
N LEU A 100 46.79 72.40 27.44
CA LEU A 100 45.47 72.22 28.03
C LEU A 100 44.35 72.66 27.08
N LYS A 101 44.54 73.78 26.37
CA LYS A 101 43.55 74.27 25.39
C LYS A 101 43.44 73.32 24.18
N ALA A 102 44.55 72.82 23.67
CA ALA A 102 44.57 71.83 22.58
C ALA A 102 43.89 70.52 23.00
N LEU A 103 44.10 70.08 24.25
CA LEU A 103 43.42 68.91 24.81
C LEU A 103 41.91 69.14 24.97
N GLU A 104 41.49 70.33 25.39
CA GLU A 104 40.07 70.71 25.49
C GLU A 104 39.38 70.73 24.12
N GLU A 105 40.05 71.24 23.09
CA GLU A 105 39.56 71.20 21.70
C GLU A 105 39.45 69.76 21.18
N GLU A 106 40.45 68.91 21.41
CA GLU A 106 40.42 67.49 21.00
C GLU A 106 39.34 66.68 21.72
N VAL A 107 39.10 66.97 23.00
CA VAL A 107 38.01 66.35 23.76
C VAL A 107 36.66 66.83 23.23
N ASN A 108 36.49 68.12 22.92
CA ASN A 108 35.25 68.64 22.36
C ASN A 108 34.91 68.09 20.98
N THR A 109 35.90 67.93 20.09
CA THR A 109 35.67 67.29 18.78
C THR A 109 35.25 65.83 18.97
N SER A 110 35.93 65.10 19.85
CA SER A 110 35.59 63.72 20.18
C SER A 110 34.19 63.58 20.81
N LEU A 111 33.78 64.53 21.67
CA LEU A 111 32.44 64.57 22.26
C LEU A 111 31.36 64.84 21.20
N GLY A 112 31.62 65.73 20.24
CA GLY A 112 30.71 65.98 19.11
C GLY A 112 30.57 64.77 18.18
N GLU A 113 31.64 64.01 17.97
CA GLU A 113 31.58 62.74 17.23
C GLU A 113 30.76 61.68 17.98
N ILE A 114 30.95 61.56 19.31
CA ILE A 114 30.18 60.66 20.17
C ILE A 114 28.68 61.01 20.11
N GLU A 115 28.35 62.29 20.21
CA GLU A 115 26.97 62.77 20.09
C GLU A 115 26.36 62.39 18.74
N ASN A 116 27.08 62.58 17.64
CA ASN A 116 26.63 62.17 16.31
C ASN A 116 26.44 60.64 16.20
N TYR A 117 27.32 59.84 16.79
CA TYR A 117 27.16 58.38 16.80
C TYR A 117 25.99 57.91 17.66
N ILE A 118 25.69 58.60 18.76
CA ILE A 118 24.50 58.34 19.60
C ILE A 118 23.23 58.67 18.80
N VAL A 119 23.17 59.82 18.11
CA VAL A 119 22.04 60.19 17.24
C VAL A 119 21.84 59.17 16.12
N GLN A 120 22.93 58.66 15.53
CA GLN A 120 22.87 57.62 14.49
C GLN A 120 22.61 56.20 15.03
N ARG A 121 22.38 56.03 16.34
CA ARG A 121 22.24 54.73 17.02
C ARG A 121 23.41 53.74 16.78
N LYS A 122 24.62 54.25 16.53
CA LYS A 122 25.83 53.45 16.24
C LYS A 122 26.66 53.21 17.50
N ILE A 123 26.15 52.36 18.39
CA ILE A 123 26.78 52.06 19.69
C ILE A 123 28.19 51.49 19.53
N GLU A 124 28.42 50.65 18.51
CA GLU A 124 29.72 50.03 18.25
C GLU A 124 30.84 51.05 17.99
N LYS A 125 30.50 52.25 17.50
CA LYS A 125 31.45 53.33 17.25
C LYS A 125 31.53 54.32 18.41
N ALA A 126 30.43 54.59 19.09
CA ALA A 126 30.38 55.52 20.23
C ALA A 126 31.09 54.98 21.49
N LYS A 127 30.94 53.67 21.77
CA LYS A 127 31.49 53.01 22.96
C LYS A 127 33.03 53.03 23.06
N PRO A 128 33.82 52.75 22.00
CA PRO A 128 35.26 52.88 22.10
C PRO A 128 35.72 54.33 22.24
N LEU A 129 35.04 55.28 21.58
CA LEU A 129 35.38 56.70 21.64
C LEU A 129 35.12 57.31 23.02
N ILE A 130 34.05 56.93 23.71
CA ILE A 130 33.77 57.43 25.06
C ILE A 130 34.82 56.96 26.08
N GLU A 131 35.40 55.76 25.88
CA GLU A 131 36.49 55.24 26.72
C GLU A 131 37.80 56.00 26.46
N VAL A 132 38.09 56.35 25.21
CA VAL A 132 39.23 57.21 24.85
C VAL A 132 39.10 58.58 25.50
N VAL A 133 37.91 59.19 25.43
CA VAL A 133 37.64 60.49 26.07
C VAL A 133 37.72 60.40 27.60
N ARG A 134 37.27 59.30 28.22
CA ARG A 134 37.39 59.06 29.67
C ARG A 134 38.84 59.17 30.15
N SER A 135 39.81 58.67 29.37
CA SER A 135 41.23 58.77 29.75
C SER A 135 41.75 60.21 29.76
N LYS A 136 41.20 61.07 28.88
CA LYS A 136 41.63 62.47 28.67
C LYS A 136 40.87 63.48 29.54
N ILE A 137 39.59 63.23 29.85
CA ILE A 137 38.70 64.13 30.61
C ILE A 137 39.22 64.43 32.03
N SER A 138 40.02 63.52 32.60
CA SER A 138 40.65 63.68 33.92
C SER A 138 41.56 64.93 34.01
N ARG A 139 42.17 65.34 32.89
CA ARG A 139 43.11 66.48 32.78
C ARG A 139 42.46 67.80 32.38
N VAL A 140 41.22 67.77 31.88
CA VAL A 140 40.44 68.95 31.45
C VAL A 140 39.90 69.67 32.68
N LYS A 141 40.07 70.99 32.80
CA LYS A 141 39.59 71.76 33.96
C LYS A 141 38.21 72.40 33.74
N ASP A 142 37.76 72.48 32.48
CA ASP A 142 36.44 73.00 32.13
C ASP A 142 35.31 72.12 32.69
N SER A 143 34.44 72.73 33.50
CA SER A 143 33.27 72.09 34.10
C SER A 143 32.18 71.75 33.06
N SER A 144 32.06 72.54 32.00
CA SER A 144 31.05 72.36 30.95
C SER A 144 31.32 71.08 30.14
N ILE A 145 32.57 70.88 29.73
CA ILE A 145 33.03 69.71 28.96
C ILE A 145 32.85 68.42 29.79
N ARG A 146 33.13 68.48 31.10
CA ARG A 146 32.90 67.35 32.02
C ARG A 146 31.43 66.99 32.16
N GLN A 147 30.55 67.99 32.26
CA GLN A 147 29.10 67.78 32.30
C GLN A 147 28.56 67.19 30.98
N GLN A 148 29.05 67.67 29.85
CA GLN A 148 28.69 67.12 28.53
C GLN A 148 29.11 65.65 28.39
N TYR A 149 30.32 65.30 28.83
CA TYR A 149 30.78 63.91 28.88
C TYR A 149 29.87 63.02 29.75
N ILE A 150 29.50 63.47 30.96
CA ILE A 150 28.59 62.72 31.85
C ILE A 150 27.21 62.55 31.20
N ASN A 151 26.69 63.59 30.56
CA ASN A 151 25.40 63.53 29.87
C ASN A 151 25.43 62.53 28.69
N LEU A 152 26.47 62.59 27.85
CA LEU A 152 26.65 61.65 26.74
C LEU A 152 26.88 60.22 27.23
N GLN A 153 27.54 60.02 28.36
CA GLN A 153 27.70 58.70 28.99
C GLN A 153 26.36 58.12 29.44
N ASN A 154 25.50 58.94 30.07
CA ASN A 154 24.16 58.53 30.48
C ASN A 154 23.26 58.23 29.26
N ASN A 155 23.34 59.06 28.22
CA ASN A 155 22.58 58.87 26.99
C ASN A 155 23.01 57.60 26.25
N LEU A 156 24.31 57.31 26.20
CA LEU A 156 24.82 56.08 25.62
C LEU A 156 24.35 54.84 26.41
N SER A 157 24.35 54.90 27.74
CA SER A 157 23.83 53.80 28.59
C SER A 157 22.34 53.55 28.35
N LYS A 158 21.52 54.61 28.33
CA LYS A 158 20.08 54.49 28.04
C LYS A 158 19.83 53.89 26.66
N LEU A 159 20.58 54.35 25.66
CA LEU A 159 20.47 53.83 24.30
C LEU A 159 20.89 52.35 24.20
N MET A 160 21.91 51.93 24.97
CA MET A 160 22.31 50.52 25.08
C MET A 160 21.18 49.66 25.65
N ASP A 161 20.57 50.10 26.75
CA ASP A 161 19.47 49.40 27.40
C ASP A 161 18.24 49.31 26.47
N GLU A 162 17.92 50.40 25.75
CA GLU A 162 16.83 50.43 24.77
C GLU A 162 17.03 49.41 23.64
N LEU A 163 18.22 49.38 23.02
CA LEU A 163 18.51 48.43 21.93
C LEU A 163 18.54 46.98 22.43
N GLU A 164 18.98 46.74 23.66
CA GLU A 164 18.97 45.41 24.26
C GLU A 164 17.52 44.93 24.52
N GLN A 165 16.65 45.80 25.04
CA GLN A 165 15.23 45.50 25.21
C GLN A 165 14.53 45.24 23.86
N GLU A 166 14.78 46.08 22.84
CA GLU A 166 14.26 45.86 21.48
C GLU A 166 14.68 44.47 20.94
N ARG A 167 15.95 44.10 21.13
CA ARG A 167 16.48 42.79 20.71
C ARG A 167 15.81 41.62 21.43
N LEU A 168 15.60 41.71 22.74
CA LEU A 168 14.93 40.68 23.53
C LEU A 168 13.47 40.50 23.09
N VAL A 169 12.75 41.61 22.84
CA VAL A 169 11.37 41.56 22.33
C VAL A 169 11.30 40.87 20.96
N LEU A 170 12.25 41.14 20.06
CA LEU A 170 12.33 40.46 18.77
C LEU A 170 12.58 38.96 18.91
N LEU A 171 13.51 38.54 19.77
CA LEU A 171 13.79 37.14 20.04
C LEU A 171 12.58 36.39 20.59
N VAL A 172 11.86 36.99 21.55
CA VAL A 172 10.63 36.40 22.12
C VAL A 172 9.54 36.28 21.06
N LYS A 173 9.37 37.28 20.19
CA LYS A 173 8.42 37.21 19.07
C LYS A 173 8.78 36.09 18.10
N GLU A 174 10.06 35.95 17.75
CA GLU A 174 10.53 34.91 16.84
C GLU A 174 10.35 33.50 17.43
N GLN A 175 10.64 33.33 18.73
CA GLN A 175 10.39 32.06 19.43
C GLN A 175 8.92 31.69 19.45
N LYS A 176 8.03 32.64 19.80
CA LYS A 176 6.58 32.40 19.78
C LYS A 176 6.07 32.01 18.40
N HIS A 177 6.56 32.66 17.35
CA HIS A 177 6.19 32.32 15.97
C HIS A 177 6.63 30.89 15.61
N LYS A 178 7.87 30.51 15.94
CA LYS A 178 8.38 29.15 15.72
C LYS A 178 7.57 28.09 16.48
N GLU A 179 7.24 28.35 17.75
CA GLU A 179 6.41 27.45 18.56
C GLU A 179 5.00 27.30 17.98
N GLU A 180 4.38 28.40 17.52
CA GLU A 180 3.05 28.37 16.91
C GLU A 180 3.05 27.61 15.57
N GLU A 181 4.08 27.81 14.73
CA GLU A 181 4.27 27.05 13.49
C GLU A 181 4.45 25.55 13.76
N GLU A 182 5.27 25.19 14.76
CA GLU A 182 5.43 23.80 15.17
C GLU A 182 4.14 23.19 15.68
N ARG A 183 3.35 23.95 16.46
CA ARG A 183 2.04 23.50 16.97
C ARG A 183 1.08 23.24 15.81
N LYS A 184 0.94 24.19 14.88
CA LYS A 184 0.12 24.03 13.66
C LYS A 184 0.58 22.83 12.82
N LYS A 185 1.89 22.60 12.71
CA LYS A 185 2.47 21.44 11.99
C LYS A 185 2.18 20.12 12.70
N LYS A 186 2.15 20.09 14.03
CA LYS A 186 1.76 18.89 14.81
C LYS A 186 0.26 18.61 14.68
N GLU A 187 -0.59 19.62 14.84
CA GLU A 187 -2.05 19.51 14.72
C GLU A 187 -2.46 19.02 13.33
N SER A 188 -1.92 19.62 12.26
CA SER A 188 -2.17 19.19 10.87
C SER A 188 -1.71 17.75 10.59
N LYS A 189 -0.55 17.34 11.11
CA LYS A 189 -0.08 15.95 11.01
C LYS A 189 -1.01 14.96 11.72
N GLU A 190 -1.51 15.33 12.90
CA GLU A 190 -2.44 14.49 13.67
C GLU A 190 -3.80 14.37 12.96
N GLN A 191 -4.34 15.47 12.46
CA GLN A 191 -5.56 15.47 11.64
C GLN A 191 -5.39 14.61 10.39
N ALA A 192 -4.26 14.74 9.68
CA ALA A 192 -3.96 13.90 8.52
C ALA A 192 -3.85 12.41 8.88
N ARG A 193 -3.33 12.08 10.07
CA ARG A 193 -3.27 10.68 10.57
C ARG A 193 -4.66 10.14 10.85
N LYS A 194 -5.49 10.88 11.58
CA LYS A 194 -6.88 10.51 11.91
C LYS A 194 -7.72 10.32 10.64
N GLU A 195 -7.57 11.20 9.66
CA GLU A 195 -8.31 11.06 8.39
C GLU A 195 -7.84 9.85 7.59
N LYS A 196 -6.53 9.55 7.55
CA LYS A 196 -6.02 8.31 6.93
C LYS A 196 -6.53 7.05 7.62
N GLU A 197 -6.56 7.03 8.95
CA GLU A 197 -7.11 5.90 9.74
C GLU A 197 -8.61 5.71 9.49
N ARG A 198 -9.38 6.82 9.41
CA ARG A 198 -10.81 6.80 9.07
C ARG A 198 -11.05 6.24 7.67
N GLN A 199 -10.29 6.72 6.69
CA GLN A 199 -10.36 6.24 5.31
C GLN A 199 -9.97 4.75 5.19
N ALA A 200 -8.94 4.32 5.91
CA ALA A 200 -8.54 2.91 5.95
C ALA A 200 -9.64 2.02 6.54
N SER A 201 -10.23 2.44 7.66
CA SER A 201 -11.33 1.74 8.33
C SER A 201 -12.57 1.66 7.45
N GLU A 202 -12.94 2.76 6.78
CA GLU A 202 -14.08 2.80 5.86
C GLU A 202 -13.86 1.89 4.64
N LYS A 203 -12.64 1.88 4.07
CA LYS A 203 -12.26 0.96 2.98
C LYS A 203 -12.35 -0.50 3.44
N GLN A 204 -11.90 -0.81 4.66
CA GLN A 204 -11.96 -2.16 5.21
C GLN A 204 -13.41 -2.60 5.44
N ARG A 205 -14.27 -1.71 5.97
CA ARG A 205 -15.71 -1.98 6.14
C ARG A 205 -16.38 -2.27 4.80
N LYS A 206 -16.15 -1.42 3.78
CA LYS A 206 -16.68 -1.64 2.41
C LYS A 206 -16.18 -2.95 1.80
N LYS A 207 -14.92 -3.33 2.04
CA LYS A 207 -14.38 -4.63 1.58
C LYS A 207 -15.08 -5.78 2.29
N GLN A 208 -15.28 -5.69 3.60
CA GLN A 208 -15.97 -6.72 4.38
C GLN A 208 -17.44 -6.87 3.98
N GLU A 209 -18.16 -5.77 3.77
CA GLU A 209 -19.54 -5.77 3.28
C GLU A 209 -19.66 -6.47 1.93
N LYS A 210 -18.73 -6.19 0.99
CA LYS A 210 -18.67 -6.89 -0.30
C LYS A 210 -18.44 -8.40 -0.13
N VAL A 211 -17.47 -8.79 0.70
CA VAL A 211 -17.18 -10.20 0.99
C VAL A 211 -18.41 -10.91 1.59
N ASN A 212 -19.07 -10.28 2.56
CA ASN A 212 -20.27 -10.82 3.19
C ASN A 212 -21.41 -10.98 2.17
N ARG A 213 -21.62 -9.99 1.29
CA ARG A 213 -22.61 -10.06 0.22
C ARG A 213 -22.33 -11.20 -0.76
N PHE A 214 -21.09 -11.33 -1.23
CA PHE A 214 -20.69 -12.45 -2.10
C PHE A 214 -20.86 -13.81 -1.40
N ALA A 215 -20.54 -13.89 -0.11
CA ALA A 215 -20.72 -15.11 0.67
C ALA A 215 -22.20 -15.47 0.86
N GLU A 216 -23.07 -14.48 1.10
CA GLU A 216 -24.51 -14.68 1.21
C GLU A 216 -25.14 -15.11 -0.12
N GLU A 217 -24.78 -14.45 -1.23
CA GLU A 217 -25.21 -14.83 -2.58
C GLU A 217 -24.76 -16.26 -2.93
N ALA A 218 -23.53 -16.65 -2.56
CA ALA A 218 -23.03 -18.00 -2.74
C ALA A 218 -23.82 -19.03 -1.91
N ARG A 219 -24.12 -18.73 -0.64
CA ARG A 219 -24.95 -19.60 0.23
C ARG A 219 -26.35 -19.77 -0.32
N LYS A 220 -27.01 -18.69 -0.75
CA LYS A 220 -28.35 -18.74 -1.38
C LYS A 220 -28.32 -19.60 -2.65
N ARG A 221 -27.30 -19.44 -3.49
CA ARG A 221 -27.14 -20.24 -4.70
C ARG A 221 -26.94 -21.72 -4.41
N GLU A 222 -26.16 -22.05 -3.38
CA GLU A 222 -25.93 -23.43 -2.97
C GLU A 222 -27.20 -24.06 -2.38
N GLN A 223 -27.92 -23.35 -1.51
CA GLN A 223 -29.21 -23.77 -1.00
C GLN A 223 -30.20 -24.01 -2.14
N ALA A 224 -30.32 -23.09 -3.10
CA ALA A 224 -31.19 -23.26 -4.26
C ALA A 224 -30.84 -24.51 -5.09
N LYS A 225 -29.55 -24.80 -5.30
CA LYS A 225 -29.12 -26.04 -5.97
C LYS A 225 -29.50 -27.29 -5.19
N GLN A 226 -29.35 -27.27 -3.86
CA GLN A 226 -29.69 -28.41 -3.01
C GLN A 226 -31.20 -28.66 -3.00
N THR A 227 -32.00 -27.61 -2.85
CA THR A 227 -33.47 -27.71 -2.93
C THR A 227 -33.92 -28.22 -4.30
N GLU A 228 -33.32 -27.73 -5.39
CA GLU A 228 -33.66 -28.21 -6.73
C GLU A 228 -33.28 -29.69 -6.92
N LYS A 229 -32.10 -30.10 -6.44
CA LYS A 229 -31.70 -31.51 -6.46
C LYS A 229 -32.67 -32.39 -5.67
N GLN A 230 -33.11 -31.94 -4.48
CA GLN A 230 -34.10 -32.65 -3.68
C GLN A 230 -35.45 -32.75 -4.41
N ARG A 231 -35.90 -31.68 -5.06
CA ARG A 231 -37.12 -31.67 -5.89
C ARG A 231 -37.04 -32.70 -7.01
N LEU A 232 -35.92 -32.75 -7.75
CA LEU A 232 -35.72 -33.71 -8.83
C LEU A 232 -35.65 -35.16 -8.32
N GLU A 233 -34.98 -35.41 -7.21
CA GLU A 233 -34.91 -36.76 -6.64
C GLU A 233 -36.30 -37.22 -6.17
N LEU A 234 -37.08 -36.34 -5.54
CA LEU A 234 -38.46 -36.63 -5.14
C LEU A 234 -39.33 -37.02 -6.34
N LEU A 235 -39.25 -36.26 -7.44
CA LEU A 235 -39.95 -36.57 -8.69
C LEU A 235 -39.56 -37.94 -9.28
N SER A 236 -38.31 -38.37 -9.06
CA SER A 236 -37.78 -39.64 -9.53
C SER A 236 -37.95 -40.79 -8.52
N SER A 237 -38.44 -40.53 -7.30
CA SER A 237 -38.63 -41.55 -6.26
C SER A 237 -40.08 -41.82 -5.92
N GLU A 238 -40.94 -40.79 -5.99
CA GLU A 238 -42.33 -40.91 -5.56
C GLU A 238 -43.13 -41.77 -6.54
N GLN A 239 -43.77 -42.82 -6.03
CA GLN A 239 -44.54 -43.77 -6.81
C GLN A 239 -46.05 -43.51 -6.68
N LYS A 240 -46.81 -44.02 -7.65
CA LYS A 240 -48.28 -44.06 -7.58
C LYS A 240 -48.71 -45.03 -6.47
N GLU A 241 -49.84 -44.76 -5.80
CA GLU A 241 -50.36 -45.64 -4.74
C GLU A 241 -50.62 -47.07 -5.24
N ASN A 242 -51.16 -47.19 -6.44
CA ASN A 242 -51.44 -48.46 -7.12
C ASN A 242 -50.28 -48.96 -8.01
N TRP A 243 -49.03 -48.67 -7.66
CA TRP A 243 -47.84 -49.05 -8.44
C TRP A 243 -47.76 -50.55 -8.75
N ALA A 244 -48.27 -51.41 -7.86
CA ALA A 244 -48.25 -52.86 -8.01
C ALA A 244 -49.04 -53.31 -9.26
N ASP A 245 -50.16 -52.65 -9.57
CA ASP A 245 -50.99 -52.98 -10.73
C ASP A 245 -50.28 -52.65 -12.05
N PHE A 246 -49.61 -51.49 -12.10
CA PHE A 246 -48.77 -51.11 -13.25
C PHE A 246 -47.64 -52.13 -13.46
N LYS A 247 -46.97 -52.53 -12.38
CA LYS A 247 -45.92 -53.56 -12.42
C LYS A 247 -46.46 -54.91 -12.91
N GLN A 248 -47.67 -55.28 -12.51
CA GLN A 248 -48.32 -56.50 -12.98
C GLN A 248 -48.62 -56.43 -14.48
N VAL A 249 -49.14 -55.31 -14.99
CA VAL A 249 -49.37 -55.13 -16.43
C VAL A 249 -48.05 -55.27 -17.21
N LEU A 250 -46.98 -54.62 -16.76
CA LEU A 250 -45.65 -54.75 -17.38
C LEU A 250 -45.17 -56.20 -17.41
N LYS A 251 -45.32 -56.93 -16.28
CA LYS A 251 -44.94 -58.34 -16.16
C LYS A 251 -45.76 -59.22 -17.11
N ASN A 252 -47.07 -59.02 -17.19
CA ASN A 252 -47.97 -59.81 -18.03
C ASN A 252 -47.63 -59.68 -19.52
N TYR A 253 -47.23 -58.48 -19.96
CA TYR A 253 -46.81 -58.25 -21.35
C TYR A 253 -45.31 -58.49 -21.59
N GLY A 254 -44.54 -58.84 -20.55
CA GLY A 254 -43.10 -59.12 -20.65
C GLY A 254 -42.25 -57.89 -20.97
N ILE A 255 -42.66 -56.71 -20.53
CA ILE A 255 -41.91 -55.46 -20.75
C ILE A 255 -40.74 -55.39 -19.76
N GLN A 256 -39.53 -55.58 -20.28
CA GLN A 256 -38.29 -55.59 -19.47
C GLN A 256 -37.61 -54.23 -19.38
N TYR A 257 -37.72 -53.40 -20.41
CA TYR A 257 -37.10 -52.08 -20.48
C TYR A 257 -37.97 -51.12 -21.27
N LEU A 258 -37.82 -49.84 -20.98
CA LEU A 258 -38.16 -48.76 -21.89
C LEU A 258 -36.88 -48.22 -22.53
N TYR A 259 -37.03 -47.49 -23.62
CA TYR A 259 -35.90 -47.03 -24.42
C TYR A 259 -35.95 -45.53 -24.65
N HIS A 260 -34.78 -44.90 -24.66
CA HIS A 260 -34.61 -43.52 -25.09
C HIS A 260 -33.43 -43.47 -26.07
N PHE A 261 -33.69 -43.07 -27.30
CA PHE A 261 -32.62 -42.83 -28.26
C PHE A 261 -32.06 -41.42 -28.09
N THR A 262 -30.75 -41.28 -28.18
CA THR A 262 -30.05 -39.99 -28.11
C THR A 262 -28.76 -40.07 -28.93
N ASP A 263 -28.05 -38.96 -29.10
CA ASP A 263 -26.71 -38.96 -29.71
C ASP A 263 -25.65 -39.27 -28.65
N ARG A 264 -24.61 -40.01 -29.04
CA ARG A 264 -23.40 -40.27 -28.24
C ARG A 264 -22.83 -39.02 -27.58
N ARG A 265 -22.85 -37.87 -28.26
CA ARG A 265 -22.35 -36.56 -27.77
C ARG A 265 -23.12 -36.05 -26.55
N ASN A 266 -24.35 -36.50 -26.33
CA ASN A 266 -25.16 -36.10 -25.18
C ASN A 266 -24.80 -36.87 -23.90
N ILE A 267 -24.18 -38.05 -24.01
CA ILE A 267 -23.90 -38.95 -22.87
C ILE A 267 -23.08 -38.28 -21.76
N PRO A 268 -22.02 -37.51 -22.03
CA PRO A 268 -21.29 -36.79 -20.98
C PRO A 268 -22.16 -35.81 -20.19
N SER A 269 -23.09 -35.11 -20.87
CA SER A 269 -24.02 -34.18 -20.23
C SER A 269 -25.01 -34.93 -19.33
N ILE A 270 -25.56 -36.06 -19.80
CA ILE A 270 -26.46 -36.93 -19.03
C ILE A 270 -25.75 -37.45 -17.77
N LYS A 271 -24.51 -37.95 -17.89
CA LYS A 271 -23.72 -38.42 -16.74
C LYS A 271 -23.44 -37.29 -15.74
N ARG A 272 -23.02 -36.11 -16.22
CA ARG A 272 -22.69 -34.94 -15.38
C ARG A 272 -23.91 -34.44 -14.59
N ASN A 273 -25.10 -34.49 -15.19
CA ASN A 273 -26.35 -34.07 -14.54
C ASN A 273 -27.04 -35.20 -13.76
N GLY A 274 -26.42 -36.38 -13.66
CA GLY A 274 -26.91 -37.48 -12.84
C GLY A 274 -28.13 -38.22 -13.41
N GLY A 275 -28.45 -38.05 -14.70
CA GLY A 275 -29.60 -38.69 -15.34
C GLY A 275 -30.10 -37.97 -16.59
N LEU A 276 -31.25 -38.41 -17.10
CA LEU A 276 -31.92 -37.79 -18.24
C LEU A 276 -32.86 -36.67 -17.77
N LEU A 277 -32.78 -35.51 -18.42
CA LEU A 277 -33.60 -34.34 -18.14
C LEU A 277 -34.51 -34.01 -19.32
N SER A 278 -35.67 -33.43 -19.04
CA SER A 278 -36.56 -32.88 -20.06
C SER A 278 -35.85 -31.76 -20.83
N TRP A 279 -36.16 -31.62 -22.12
CA TRP A 279 -35.51 -30.59 -22.92
C TRP A 279 -35.82 -29.18 -22.40
N ASN A 280 -37.04 -28.96 -21.87
CA ASN A 280 -37.44 -27.68 -21.30
C ASN A 280 -36.65 -27.35 -20.04
N TYR A 281 -36.42 -28.34 -19.17
CA TYR A 281 -35.58 -28.16 -18.00
C TYR A 281 -34.14 -27.78 -18.41
N CYS A 282 -33.58 -28.46 -19.41
CA CYS A 282 -32.24 -28.12 -19.90
C CYS A 282 -32.16 -26.67 -20.39
N VAL A 283 -33.15 -26.19 -21.14
CA VAL A 283 -33.20 -24.79 -21.60
C VAL A 283 -33.28 -23.80 -20.42
N GLN A 284 -34.18 -24.04 -19.47
CA GLN A 284 -34.38 -23.16 -18.31
C GLN A 284 -33.12 -23.07 -17.42
N HIS A 285 -32.40 -24.18 -17.29
CA HIS A 285 -31.20 -24.29 -16.46
C HIS A 285 -29.89 -24.12 -17.23
N LYS A 286 -29.95 -23.71 -18.50
CA LYS A 286 -28.78 -23.50 -19.38
C LYS A 286 -27.86 -24.73 -19.46
N ILE A 287 -28.45 -25.91 -19.47
CA ILE A 287 -27.77 -27.19 -19.68
C ILE A 287 -27.74 -27.45 -21.19
N ASP A 288 -26.54 -27.61 -21.71
CA ASP A 288 -26.33 -27.86 -23.13
C ASP A 288 -26.73 -29.30 -23.53
N ILE A 289 -27.41 -29.40 -24.68
CA ILE A 289 -27.75 -30.65 -25.36
C ILE A 289 -27.09 -30.59 -26.74
N PRO A 290 -25.85 -31.11 -26.88
CA PRO A 290 -25.07 -30.97 -28.11
C PRO A 290 -25.80 -31.42 -29.38
N SER A 291 -26.64 -32.46 -29.28
CA SER A 291 -27.31 -33.04 -30.46
C SER A 291 -28.71 -33.55 -30.10
N PRO A 292 -29.73 -32.67 -30.10
CA PRO A 292 -31.06 -33.01 -29.63
C PRO A 292 -31.82 -33.92 -30.61
N GLY A 293 -32.45 -34.97 -30.08
CA GLY A 293 -33.30 -35.89 -30.87
C GLY A 293 -34.64 -35.31 -31.33
N GLY A 294 -35.03 -34.12 -30.86
CA GLY A 294 -36.20 -33.38 -31.32
C GLY A 294 -35.83 -32.02 -31.91
N GLY A 295 -36.43 -31.65 -33.03
CA GLY A 295 -36.26 -30.34 -33.67
C GLY A 295 -37.24 -29.28 -33.15
N ASN A 296 -37.17 -28.07 -33.73
CA ASN A 296 -38.00 -26.92 -33.32
C ASN A 296 -39.50 -27.20 -33.40
N LEU A 297 -39.97 -27.84 -34.48
CA LEU A 297 -41.37 -28.20 -34.65
C LEU A 297 -41.84 -29.15 -33.53
N SER A 298 -41.05 -30.17 -33.20
CA SER A 298 -41.39 -31.11 -32.12
C SER A 298 -41.54 -30.39 -30.79
N ARG A 299 -40.62 -29.46 -30.47
CA ARG A 299 -40.68 -28.67 -29.24
C ARG A 299 -41.92 -27.76 -29.18
N GLN A 300 -42.29 -27.14 -30.30
CA GLN A 300 -43.52 -26.34 -30.38
C GLN A 300 -44.77 -27.18 -30.15
N LEU A 301 -44.81 -28.41 -30.70
CA LEU A 301 -45.92 -29.33 -30.46
C LEU A 301 -45.99 -29.78 -29.01
N ASP A 302 -44.85 -30.06 -28.39
CA ASP A 302 -44.79 -30.35 -26.96
C ASP A 302 -45.35 -29.19 -26.12
N ILE A 303 -44.93 -27.94 -26.41
CA ILE A 303 -45.44 -26.75 -25.74
C ILE A 303 -46.96 -26.64 -25.90
N SER A 304 -47.49 -26.81 -27.12
CA SER A 304 -48.94 -26.71 -27.37
C SER A 304 -49.77 -27.74 -26.60
N ARG A 305 -49.15 -28.87 -26.20
CA ARG A 305 -49.78 -29.95 -25.44
C ARG A 305 -49.35 -29.98 -23.97
N ASN A 306 -48.55 -29.01 -23.53
CA ASN A 306 -47.97 -28.95 -22.19
C ASN A 306 -47.13 -30.20 -21.82
N LEU A 307 -46.37 -30.72 -22.78
CA LEU A 307 -45.52 -31.93 -22.67
C LEU A 307 -44.01 -31.63 -22.68
N GLN A 308 -43.62 -30.36 -22.76
CA GLN A 308 -42.23 -29.90 -22.88
C GLN A 308 -41.33 -30.32 -21.71
N ASP A 309 -41.93 -30.51 -20.54
CA ASP A 309 -41.23 -30.86 -19.31
C ASP A 309 -41.38 -32.35 -18.95
N TYR A 310 -41.35 -33.21 -19.97
CA TYR A 310 -41.35 -34.67 -19.83
C TYR A 310 -40.21 -35.29 -20.66
N VAL A 311 -39.55 -36.28 -20.07
CA VAL A 311 -38.64 -37.17 -20.79
C VAL A 311 -39.47 -38.23 -21.51
N ARG A 312 -39.27 -38.36 -22.81
CA ARG A 312 -40.03 -39.25 -23.71
C ARG A 312 -39.32 -40.60 -23.82
N LEU A 313 -40.02 -41.67 -23.50
CA LEU A 313 -39.53 -43.05 -23.59
C LEU A 313 -40.41 -43.85 -24.55
N SER A 314 -39.80 -44.77 -25.30
CA SER A 314 -40.46 -45.72 -26.18
C SER A 314 -40.40 -47.14 -25.63
N PHE A 315 -41.25 -48.02 -26.14
CA PHE A 315 -41.22 -49.46 -25.86
C PHE A 315 -40.32 -50.25 -26.82
N THR A 316 -39.85 -49.59 -27.89
CA THR A 316 -39.05 -50.19 -28.97
C THR A 316 -37.66 -49.56 -29.07
N THR A 317 -36.69 -50.36 -29.51
CA THR A 317 -35.32 -49.93 -29.85
C THR A 317 -35.24 -49.33 -31.26
N GLN A 318 -36.13 -49.72 -32.18
CA GLN A 318 -36.16 -49.26 -33.57
C GLN A 318 -37.21 -48.17 -33.77
N HIS A 319 -37.09 -47.10 -32.98
CA HIS A 319 -38.10 -46.05 -32.99
C HIS A 319 -38.08 -45.23 -34.30
N PRO A 320 -39.21 -45.03 -35.02
CA PRO A 320 -39.23 -44.34 -36.31
C PRO A 320 -38.64 -42.91 -36.27
N MET A 321 -38.83 -42.20 -35.15
CA MET A 321 -38.28 -40.85 -34.97
C MET A 321 -36.75 -40.82 -34.86
N MET A 322 -36.10 -41.94 -34.53
CA MET A 322 -34.64 -42.02 -34.53
C MET A 322 -34.10 -41.91 -35.96
N TYR A 323 -34.68 -42.68 -36.90
CA TYR A 323 -34.31 -42.61 -38.32
C TYR A 323 -34.57 -41.23 -38.91
N ILE A 324 -35.70 -40.58 -38.55
CA ILE A 324 -35.99 -39.20 -38.97
C ILE A 324 -34.94 -38.24 -38.40
N ALA A 325 -34.56 -38.38 -37.13
CA ALA A 325 -33.53 -37.54 -36.51
C ALA A 325 -32.15 -37.71 -37.15
N MET A 326 -31.80 -38.91 -37.58
CA MET A 326 -30.57 -39.17 -38.33
C MET A 326 -30.63 -38.58 -39.73
N LYS A 327 -31.73 -38.79 -40.46
CA LYS A 327 -31.93 -38.25 -41.80
C LYS A 327 -31.89 -36.72 -41.82
N ASP A 328 -32.44 -36.07 -40.79
CA ASP A 328 -32.40 -34.62 -40.61
C ASP A 328 -31.02 -34.08 -40.17
N GLY A 329 -30.03 -34.96 -39.94
CA GLY A 329 -28.70 -34.58 -39.45
C GLY A 329 -28.69 -34.07 -37.99
N ARG A 330 -29.77 -34.30 -37.23
CA ARG A 330 -29.88 -33.86 -35.81
C ARG A 330 -29.13 -34.78 -34.85
N ILE A 331 -29.04 -36.05 -35.21
CA ILE A 331 -28.26 -37.09 -34.53
C ILE A 331 -27.37 -37.75 -35.59
N ASP A 332 -26.12 -38.03 -35.25
CA ASP A 332 -25.14 -38.66 -36.16
C ASP A 332 -24.74 -40.04 -35.65
N ASN A 333 -24.45 -40.15 -34.34
CA ASN A 333 -24.08 -41.41 -33.70
C ASN A 333 -25.15 -41.80 -32.66
N PRO A 334 -26.25 -42.47 -33.10
CA PRO A 334 -27.34 -42.81 -32.21
C PRO A 334 -26.93 -43.88 -31.19
N VAL A 335 -27.35 -43.69 -29.95
CA VAL A 335 -27.24 -44.66 -28.87
C VAL A 335 -28.59 -44.83 -28.18
N ILE A 336 -28.85 -46.03 -27.66
CA ILE A 336 -30.11 -46.37 -27.01
C ILE A 336 -29.87 -46.60 -25.52
N LEU A 337 -30.48 -45.75 -24.71
CA LEU A 337 -30.52 -45.92 -23.25
C LEU A 337 -31.62 -46.91 -22.89
N LYS A 338 -31.25 -47.93 -22.11
CA LYS A 338 -32.17 -48.90 -21.51
C LYS A 338 -32.62 -48.36 -20.15
N ILE A 339 -33.92 -48.15 -19.99
CA ILE A 339 -34.52 -47.57 -18.81
C ILE A 339 -35.29 -48.65 -18.06
N ASP A 340 -35.08 -48.74 -16.75
CA ASP A 340 -35.85 -49.61 -15.87
C ASP A 340 -37.35 -49.29 -15.99
N PRO A 341 -38.21 -50.28 -16.29
CA PRO A 341 -39.63 -50.07 -16.50
C PRO A 341 -40.35 -49.59 -15.23
N SER A 342 -39.70 -49.59 -14.06
CA SER A 342 -40.26 -49.02 -12.83
C SER A 342 -40.65 -47.54 -12.96
N VAL A 343 -40.03 -46.81 -13.89
CA VAL A 343 -40.36 -45.39 -14.13
C VAL A 343 -41.81 -45.18 -14.58
N VAL A 344 -42.47 -46.22 -15.08
CA VAL A 344 -43.90 -46.22 -15.44
C VAL A 344 -44.74 -45.80 -14.24
N TYR A 345 -44.52 -46.42 -13.08
CA TYR A 345 -45.35 -46.16 -11.90
C TYR A 345 -44.85 -45.03 -11.00
N LEU A 346 -43.98 -44.14 -11.50
CA LEU A 346 -43.70 -42.87 -10.82
C LEU A 346 -44.94 -41.97 -10.83
N LYS A 347 -45.15 -41.23 -9.75
CA LYS A 347 -46.40 -40.49 -9.47
C LYS A 347 -46.87 -39.64 -10.63
N HIS A 348 -45.95 -38.88 -11.24
CA HIS A 348 -46.24 -37.92 -12.31
C HIS A 348 -46.02 -38.44 -13.73
N THR A 349 -45.77 -39.74 -13.91
CA THR A 349 -45.63 -40.33 -15.25
C THR A 349 -46.96 -40.32 -15.98
N LYS A 350 -46.89 -39.94 -17.26
CA LYS A 350 -47.98 -39.95 -18.23
C LYS A 350 -47.76 -41.04 -19.28
N TYR A 351 -48.85 -41.50 -19.85
CA TYR A 351 -48.86 -42.52 -20.90
C TYR A 351 -49.54 -41.96 -22.13
N SER A 352 -49.04 -42.34 -23.30
CA SER A 352 -49.77 -42.16 -24.54
C SER A 352 -49.78 -43.45 -25.34
N ASN A 353 -50.95 -43.80 -25.88
CA ASN A 353 -51.12 -45.00 -26.70
C ASN A 353 -50.48 -44.89 -28.09
N MET A 354 -50.04 -43.70 -28.50
CA MET A 354 -49.34 -43.43 -29.75
C MET A 354 -48.42 -42.21 -29.55
N ASN A 355 -47.85 -41.68 -30.63
CA ASN A 355 -47.06 -40.45 -30.53
C ASN A 355 -47.93 -39.32 -29.96
N ALA A 356 -47.59 -38.79 -28.78
CA ALA A 356 -48.47 -37.86 -28.08
C ALA A 356 -48.66 -36.51 -28.81
N THR A 357 -47.82 -36.24 -29.81
CA THR A 357 -47.88 -35.00 -30.62
C THR A 357 -48.49 -35.18 -32.00
N ILE A 358 -48.92 -36.40 -32.36
CA ILE A 358 -49.56 -36.71 -33.64
C ILE A 358 -50.77 -35.79 -33.89
N LYS A 359 -50.91 -35.26 -35.11
CA LYS A 359 -52.02 -34.35 -35.48
C LYS A 359 -53.17 -35.07 -36.19
N ARG A 360 -52.86 -36.11 -36.95
CA ARG A 360 -53.84 -36.85 -37.77
C ARG A 360 -54.83 -37.69 -36.95
N LEU A 361 -54.46 -38.02 -35.70
CA LEU A 361 -55.25 -38.82 -34.78
C LEU A 361 -55.24 -38.15 -33.41
N ALA A 362 -56.26 -38.41 -32.60
CA ALA A 362 -56.31 -37.97 -31.21
C ALA A 362 -55.66 -39.03 -30.30
N PRO A 363 -54.43 -38.82 -29.81
CA PRO A 363 -53.81 -39.76 -28.88
C PRO A 363 -54.58 -39.76 -27.55
N ASN A 364 -54.77 -40.94 -26.95
CA ASN A 364 -55.14 -40.99 -25.56
C ASN A 364 -53.89 -40.64 -24.74
N ILE A 365 -54.00 -39.63 -23.87
CA ILE A 365 -52.93 -39.21 -22.98
C ILE A 365 -53.49 -39.11 -21.57
N GLY A 366 -52.86 -39.77 -20.62
CA GLY A 366 -53.31 -39.71 -19.24
C GLY A 366 -52.32 -40.28 -18.25
N THR A 367 -52.78 -40.51 -17.02
CA THR A 367 -51.91 -40.86 -15.87
C THR A 367 -52.40 -42.07 -15.09
N SER A 368 -53.62 -42.55 -15.39
CA SER A 368 -54.26 -43.63 -14.66
C SER A 368 -53.82 -45.00 -15.18
N LEU A 369 -54.23 -46.05 -14.48
CA LEU A 369 -53.97 -47.42 -14.92
C LEU A 369 -54.74 -47.75 -16.21
N GLU A 370 -55.93 -47.19 -16.38
CA GLU A 370 -56.78 -47.33 -17.56
C GLU A 370 -56.12 -46.70 -18.79
N ASP A 371 -55.51 -45.51 -18.64
CA ASP A 371 -54.76 -44.88 -19.72
C ASP A 371 -53.53 -45.70 -20.11
N PHE A 372 -52.86 -46.31 -19.14
CA PHE A 372 -51.74 -47.22 -19.41
C PHE A 372 -52.18 -48.49 -20.14
N LYS A 373 -53.33 -49.06 -19.76
CA LYS A 373 -53.91 -50.25 -20.40
C LYS A 373 -54.40 -49.99 -21.83
N LYS A 374 -54.58 -48.73 -22.24
CA LYS A 374 -54.90 -48.36 -23.64
C LYS A 374 -53.69 -48.44 -24.57
N ILE A 375 -52.49 -48.70 -24.06
CA ILE A 375 -51.33 -49.00 -24.91
C ILE A 375 -51.54 -50.35 -25.58
N HIS A 376 -51.38 -50.40 -26.90
CA HIS A 376 -51.45 -51.65 -27.65
C HIS A 376 -50.13 -52.41 -27.47
N PHE A 377 -50.00 -53.15 -26.36
CA PHE A 377 -48.75 -53.83 -25.99
C PHE A 377 -48.29 -54.87 -27.03
N ASN A 378 -49.20 -55.46 -27.80
CA ASN A 378 -48.85 -56.34 -28.91
C ASN A 378 -48.17 -55.56 -30.04
N SER A 379 -48.70 -54.37 -30.36
CA SER A 379 -48.19 -53.50 -31.42
C SER A 379 -46.82 -52.95 -31.08
N VAL A 380 -46.55 -52.54 -29.83
CA VAL A 380 -45.22 -51.97 -29.46
C VAL A 380 -44.09 -53.00 -29.34
N LYS A 381 -44.41 -54.29 -29.35
CA LYS A 381 -43.46 -55.40 -29.19
C LYS A 381 -42.95 -55.97 -30.51
N VAL A 382 -43.58 -55.63 -31.63
CA VAL A 382 -43.08 -56.06 -32.94
C VAL A 382 -41.72 -55.43 -33.24
N GLN A 383 -41.00 -55.98 -34.22
CA GLN A 383 -39.64 -55.53 -34.52
C GLN A 383 -39.64 -54.15 -35.18
N THR A 384 -40.55 -53.92 -36.13
CA THR A 384 -40.71 -52.63 -36.81
C THR A 384 -42.19 -52.32 -37.04
N HIS A 385 -42.55 -51.04 -37.07
CA HIS A 385 -43.92 -50.63 -37.40
C HIS A 385 -44.42 -51.12 -38.77
N PHE A 386 -43.52 -51.49 -39.69
CA PHE A 386 -43.90 -52.08 -40.98
C PHE A 386 -44.48 -53.49 -40.86
N ASP A 387 -44.27 -54.18 -39.72
CA ASP A 387 -44.84 -55.49 -39.44
C ASP A 387 -46.33 -55.39 -39.01
N LEU A 388 -46.87 -54.16 -38.90
CA LEU A 388 -48.24 -53.89 -38.50
C LEU A 388 -49.10 -53.46 -39.69
N ASN A 389 -50.38 -53.82 -39.62
CA ASN A 389 -51.43 -53.25 -40.45
C ASN A 389 -51.42 -51.72 -40.32
N VAL A 390 -51.76 -51.01 -41.41
CA VAL A 390 -51.69 -49.54 -41.51
C VAL A 390 -52.39 -48.83 -40.33
N GLU A 391 -53.51 -49.37 -39.88
CA GLU A 391 -54.30 -48.84 -38.75
C GLU A 391 -53.58 -48.97 -37.39
N GLU A 392 -52.72 -49.98 -37.22
CA GLU A 392 -51.99 -50.26 -35.99
C GLU A 392 -50.63 -49.57 -35.92
N GLN A 393 -50.08 -49.13 -37.05
CA GLN A 393 -48.77 -48.46 -37.11
C GLN A 393 -48.61 -47.25 -36.18
N PRO A 394 -49.61 -46.38 -35.99
CA PRO A 394 -49.50 -45.25 -35.05
C PRO A 394 -49.24 -45.69 -33.60
N TYR A 395 -49.78 -46.84 -33.19
CA TYR A 395 -49.65 -47.36 -31.82
C TYR A 395 -48.26 -47.94 -31.52
N PHE A 396 -47.47 -48.25 -32.56
CA PHE A 396 -46.05 -48.60 -32.39
C PHE A 396 -45.25 -47.49 -31.69
N GLN A 397 -45.69 -46.24 -31.86
CA GLN A 397 -45.06 -45.06 -31.26
C GLN A 397 -45.68 -44.67 -29.92
N ALA A 398 -46.29 -45.61 -29.19
CA ALA A 398 -46.74 -45.37 -27.82
C ALA A 398 -45.58 -44.90 -26.92
N GLU A 399 -45.90 -44.04 -25.96
CA GLU A 399 -44.88 -43.33 -25.19
C GLU A 399 -45.16 -43.36 -23.69
N VAL A 400 -44.09 -43.48 -22.91
CA VAL A 400 -44.07 -43.23 -21.48
C VAL A 400 -43.36 -41.90 -21.25
N MET A 401 -44.02 -40.98 -20.58
CA MET A 401 -43.56 -39.61 -20.37
C MET A 401 -43.29 -39.38 -18.89
N VAL A 402 -42.02 -39.38 -18.50
CA VAL A 402 -41.60 -39.19 -17.11
C VAL A 402 -41.36 -37.71 -16.85
N LYS A 403 -41.92 -37.18 -15.77
CA LYS A 403 -41.89 -35.75 -15.46
C LYS A 403 -40.47 -35.28 -15.14
N THR A 404 -39.97 -34.30 -15.90
CA THR A 404 -38.71 -33.56 -15.71
C THR A 404 -37.39 -34.37 -15.68
N PHE A 405 -37.26 -35.42 -14.86
CA PHE A 405 -35.99 -36.08 -14.57
C PHE A 405 -36.13 -37.60 -14.36
N ILE A 406 -35.24 -38.34 -15.02
CA ILE A 406 -35.01 -39.76 -14.77
C ILE A 406 -33.60 -39.90 -14.18
N SER A 407 -33.54 -40.26 -12.90
CA SER A 407 -32.28 -40.50 -12.20
C SER A 407 -31.46 -41.61 -12.86
N LYS A 408 -30.13 -41.46 -12.86
CA LYS A 408 -29.20 -42.45 -13.41
C LYS A 408 -29.42 -43.87 -12.89
N LYS A 409 -30.00 -44.03 -11.68
CA LYS A 409 -30.32 -45.33 -11.08
C LYS A 409 -31.30 -46.17 -11.92
N TYR A 410 -32.10 -45.52 -12.76
CA TYR A 410 -33.01 -46.20 -13.70
C TYR A 410 -32.41 -46.41 -15.09
N ILE A 411 -31.20 -45.92 -15.38
CA ILE A 411 -30.57 -46.02 -16.70
C ILE A 411 -29.53 -47.14 -16.68
N VAL A 412 -29.96 -48.33 -17.10
CA VAL A 412 -29.26 -49.60 -16.87
C VAL A 412 -27.89 -49.66 -17.55
N ASN A 413 -27.77 -49.07 -18.74
CA ASN A 413 -26.56 -49.13 -19.55
C ASN A 413 -25.82 -47.79 -19.63
N LEU A 414 -26.06 -46.84 -18.73
CA LEU A 414 -25.43 -45.52 -18.82
C LEU A 414 -23.90 -45.59 -18.71
N ASP A 415 -23.39 -46.41 -17.79
CA ASP A 415 -21.96 -46.50 -17.51
C ASP A 415 -21.19 -47.31 -18.54
N THR A 416 -21.87 -48.26 -19.20
CA THR A 416 -21.29 -49.16 -20.21
C THR A 416 -21.43 -48.65 -21.65
N ILE A 417 -22.15 -47.54 -21.86
CA ILE A 417 -22.46 -47.06 -23.20
C ILE A 417 -21.25 -46.54 -23.93
#